data_AF-A0A7W8YMP5-F1
#
_entry.id   AF-A0A7W8YMP5-F1
#
_cell.length_a   1.000
_cell.length_b   1.000
_cell.length_c   1.000
_cell.angle_alpha   90.00
_cell.angle_beta   90.00
_cell.angle_gamma   90.00
#
_symmetry.space_group_name_H-M   'P 1'
#
loop_
_entity.id
_entity.type
_entity.pdbx_description
1 polymer ?
#
loop_
_entity_poly.entity_id
_entity_poly.type
_entity_poly.pdbx_seq_one_letter_code
_entity_poly.pdbx_strand_id
1 'polypeptide(L)'
;MMSAIDVRPWLAGLLLVTLAFFVGEWEAQRSCAERLNAADGLAREQLHLATSKAKQDTAQLTAQHQAVDAVHLQEIHDAKTTIDTLRADVRSGAVSLSIATRALRAGAASPDPGTGYIETRSELMPEAAIELIDIAADGDDAVRDLNACIAKYDAVRRTVNP
;
A
#
# COMPACT_ATOMS: atom_id res chain seq x y z
N MET A 1 -37.03 91.77 24.21
CA MET A 1 -37.88 90.74 23.58
C MET A 1 -36.97 89.74 22.89
N MET A 2 -36.69 88.58 23.50
CA MET A 2 -36.12 87.41 22.83
C MET A 2 -36.25 86.24 23.81
N SER A 3 -37.16 85.31 23.49
CA SER A 3 -37.42 84.10 24.27
C SER A 3 -36.24 83.16 24.14
N ALA A 4 -35.78 82.58 25.25
CA ALA A 4 -34.74 81.55 25.25
C ALA A 4 -35.24 80.31 24.52
N ILE A 5 -34.53 79.88 23.48
CA ILE A 5 -34.80 78.61 22.79
C ILE A 5 -34.40 77.49 23.76
N ASP A 6 -35.37 76.68 24.20
CA ASP A 6 -35.10 75.54 25.07
C ASP A 6 -34.38 74.44 24.26
N VAL A 7 -33.10 74.20 24.56
CA VAL A 7 -32.19 73.32 23.78
C VAL A 7 -32.43 71.83 24.09
N ARG A 8 -33.11 71.53 25.19
CA ARG A 8 -33.39 70.17 25.69
C ARG A 8 -34.12 69.27 24.67
N PRO A 9 -35.19 69.71 23.97
CA PRO A 9 -35.84 68.90 22.94
C PRO A 9 -34.94 68.56 21.74
N TRP A 10 -34.01 69.44 21.37
CA TRP A 10 -33.07 69.20 20.27
C TRP A 10 -32.04 68.13 20.63
N LEU A 11 -31.52 68.14 21.86
CA LEU A 11 -30.62 67.10 22.36
C LEU A 11 -31.32 65.74 22.48
N ALA A 12 -32.57 65.72 22.93
CA ALA A 12 -33.37 64.49 23.00
C ALA A 12 -33.61 63.88 21.61
N GLY A 13 -33.89 64.72 20.60
CA GLY A 13 -34.03 64.29 19.21
C GLY A 13 -32.75 63.68 18.65
N LEU A 14 -31.60 64.32 18.87
CA LEU A 14 -30.30 63.80 18.43
C LEU A 14 -29.95 62.46 19.09
N LEU A 15 -30.24 62.31 20.38
CA LEU A 15 -29.97 61.09 21.14
C LEU A 15 -30.85 59.92 20.65
N LEU A 16 -32.11 60.19 20.30
CA LEU A 16 -32.99 59.17 19.71
C LEU A 16 -32.50 58.71 18.34
N VAL A 17 -32.00 59.64 17.50
CA VAL A 17 -31.47 59.29 16.18
C VAL A 17 -30.20 58.44 16.29
N THR A 18 -29.29 58.76 17.21
CA THR A 18 -28.07 57.96 17.39
C THR A 18 -28.36 56.58 17.97
N LEU A 19 -29.32 56.46 18.90
CA LEU A 19 -29.78 55.16 19.41
C LEU A 19 -30.42 54.31 18.31
N ALA A 20 -31.30 54.91 17.49
CA ALA A 20 -31.93 54.19 16.38
C ALA A 20 -30.91 53.68 15.36
N PHE A 21 -29.87 54.47 15.05
CA PHE A 21 -28.77 54.07 14.18
C PHE A 21 -28.00 52.86 14.75
N PHE A 22 -27.62 52.93 16.03
CA PHE A 22 -26.90 51.85 16.70
C PHE A 22 -27.72 50.55 16.81
N VAL A 23 -29.01 50.65 17.11
CA VAL A 23 -29.90 49.47 17.16
C VAL A 23 -30.06 48.84 15.78
N GLY A 24 -30.23 49.66 14.73
CA GLY A 24 -30.32 49.17 13.36
C GLY A 24 -29.04 48.47 12.88
N GLU A 25 -27.87 49.03 13.18
CA GLU A 25 -26.58 48.43 12.86
C GLU A 25 -26.37 47.10 13.62
N TRP A 26 -26.79 47.04 14.89
CA TRP A 26 -26.70 45.83 15.70
C TRP A 26 -27.60 44.69 15.20
N GLU A 27 -28.82 44.99 14.77
CA GLU A 27 -29.75 44.03 14.16
C GLU A 27 -29.27 43.57 12.77
N ALA A 28 -28.73 44.50 11.96
CA ALA A 28 -28.13 44.18 10.68
C ALA A 28 -26.92 43.25 10.85
N GLN A 29 -26.08 43.53 11.85
CA GLN A 29 -24.90 42.72 12.18
C GLN A 29 -25.29 41.32 12.65
N ARG A 30 -26.35 41.18 13.47
CA ARG A 30 -26.91 39.88 13.88
C ARG A 30 -27.44 39.08 12.70
N SER A 31 -28.23 39.72 11.85
CA SER A 31 -28.81 39.07 10.66
C SER A 31 -27.73 38.60 9.69
N CYS A 32 -26.65 39.37 9.55
CA CYS A 32 -25.50 38.98 8.73
C CYS A 32 -24.69 37.84 9.38
N ALA A 33 -24.47 37.90 10.69
CA ALA A 33 -23.77 36.86 11.44
C ALA A 33 -24.51 35.51 11.38
N GLU A 34 -25.84 35.49 11.51
CA GLU A 34 -26.65 34.28 11.39
C GLU A 34 -26.57 33.67 10.00
N ARG A 35 -26.62 34.50 8.95
CA ARG A 35 -26.47 34.05 7.55
C ARG A 35 -25.08 33.47 7.28
N LEU A 36 -24.03 34.11 7.79
CA LEU A 36 -22.66 33.62 7.68
C LEU A 36 -22.48 32.30 8.43
N ASN A 37 -22.99 32.21 9.66
CA ASN A 37 -22.93 30.98 10.46
C ASN A 37 -23.68 29.82 9.80
N ALA A 38 -24.85 30.09 9.21
CA ALA A 38 -25.62 29.08 8.47
C ALA A 38 -24.88 28.62 7.20
N ALA A 39 -24.32 29.54 6.42
CA ALA A 39 -23.52 29.22 5.24
C ALA A 39 -22.25 28.42 5.61
N ASP A 40 -21.55 28.83 6.66
CA ASP A 40 -20.39 28.15 7.22
C ASP A 40 -20.75 26.74 7.73
N GLY A 41 -21.91 26.57 8.36
CA GLY A 41 -22.38 25.27 8.86
C GLY A 41 -22.56 24.26 7.73
N LEU A 42 -23.20 24.67 6.65
CA LEU A 42 -23.37 23.83 5.45
C LEU A 42 -22.02 23.50 4.80
N ALA A 43 -21.11 24.48 4.69
CA ALA A 43 -19.78 24.26 4.15
C ALA A 43 -18.96 23.26 5.00
N ARG A 44 -19.04 23.37 6.34
CA ARG A 44 -18.38 22.43 7.27
C ARG A 44 -18.96 21.04 7.16
N GLU A 45 -20.28 20.90 7.10
CA GLU A 45 -20.94 19.60 6.97
C GLU A 45 -20.52 18.89 5.68
N GLN A 46 -20.51 19.59 4.55
CA GLN A 46 -20.03 19.05 3.27
C GLN A 46 -18.57 18.63 3.35
N LEU A 47 -17.70 19.45 3.96
CA LEU A 47 -16.30 19.10 4.18
C LEU A 47 -16.16 17.89 5.10
N HIS A 48 -16.96 17.78 6.16
CA HIS A 48 -16.93 16.63 7.06
C HIS A 48 -17.37 15.35 6.36
N LEU A 49 -18.42 15.39 5.54
CA LEU A 49 -18.88 14.25 4.74
C LEU A 49 -17.86 13.84 3.66
N ALA A 50 -17.26 14.81 2.96
CA ALA A 50 -16.22 14.52 1.98
C ALA A 50 -14.96 13.94 2.64
N THR A 51 -14.54 14.51 3.78
CA THR A 51 -13.37 14.06 4.53
C THR A 51 -13.60 12.69 5.16
N SER A 52 -14.80 12.42 5.70
CA SER A 52 -15.11 11.12 6.30
C SER A 52 -15.14 10.01 5.26
N LYS A 53 -15.73 10.25 4.08
CA LYS A 53 -15.69 9.33 2.95
C LYS A 53 -14.25 9.08 2.49
N ALA A 54 -13.47 10.14 2.26
CA ALA A 54 -12.06 9.99 1.88
C ALA A 54 -11.25 9.20 2.92
N LYS A 55 -11.50 9.42 4.22
CA LYS A 55 -10.88 8.63 5.30
C LYS A 55 -11.32 7.16 5.28
N GLN A 56 -12.59 6.88 5.03
CA GLN A 56 -13.09 5.51 4.91
C GLN A 56 -12.49 4.79 3.71
N ASP A 57 -12.44 5.44 2.55
CA ASP A 57 -11.87 4.88 1.33
C ASP A 57 -10.36 4.60 1.51
N THR A 58 -9.62 5.55 2.08
CA THR A 58 -8.19 5.34 2.38
C THR A 58 -7.97 4.24 3.42
N ALA A 59 -8.81 4.16 4.46
CA ALA A 59 -8.72 3.09 5.46
C ALA A 59 -9.01 1.71 4.85
N GLN A 60 -10.00 1.61 3.97
CA GLN A 60 -10.35 0.39 3.27
C GLN A 60 -9.22 -0.06 2.33
N LEU A 61 -8.67 0.85 1.53
CA LEU A 61 -7.52 0.55 0.67
C LEU A 61 -6.31 0.12 1.51
N THR A 62 -6.02 0.83 2.60
CA THR A 62 -4.90 0.49 3.48
C THR A 62 -5.08 -0.89 4.11
N ALA A 63 -6.30 -1.23 4.56
CA ALA A 63 -6.61 -2.55 5.12
C ALA A 63 -6.46 -3.67 4.08
N GLN A 64 -6.89 -3.43 2.84
CA GLN A 64 -6.69 -4.39 1.74
C GLN A 64 -5.21 -4.59 1.43
N HIS A 65 -4.42 -3.51 1.38
CA HIS A 65 -2.97 -3.58 1.20
C HIS A 65 -2.31 -4.35 2.35
N GLN A 66 -2.65 -4.05 3.60
CA GLN A 66 -2.10 -4.75 4.77
C GLN A 66 -2.42 -6.25 4.77
N ALA A 67 -3.62 -6.64 4.35
CA ALA A 67 -4.00 -8.05 4.26
C ALA A 67 -3.17 -8.79 3.19
N VAL A 68 -2.95 -8.15 2.04
CA VAL A 68 -2.11 -8.69 0.96
C VAL A 68 -0.64 -8.78 1.41
N ASP A 69 -0.14 -7.74 2.07
CA ASP A 69 1.24 -7.70 2.57
C ASP A 69 1.49 -8.78 3.64
N ALA A 70 0.52 -9.02 4.53
CA ALA A 70 0.64 -10.05 5.56
C ALA A 70 0.74 -11.47 4.96
N VAL A 71 -0.10 -11.79 3.98
CA VAL A 71 -0.03 -13.08 3.26
C VAL A 71 1.29 -13.21 2.51
N HIS A 72 1.72 -12.15 1.82
CA HIS A 72 2.96 -12.15 1.07
C HIS A 72 4.20 -12.34 1.97
N LEU A 73 4.23 -11.69 3.13
CA LEU A 73 5.31 -11.86 4.11
C LEU A 73 5.35 -13.28 4.67
N GLN A 74 4.19 -13.88 4.91
CA GLN A 74 4.11 -15.27 5.34
C GLN A 74 4.64 -16.22 4.26
N GLU A 75 4.22 -16.06 3.01
CA GLU A 75 4.71 -16.87 1.89
C GLU A 75 6.23 -16.77 1.70
N ILE A 76 6.80 -15.56 1.84
CA ILE A 76 8.25 -15.34 1.81
C ILE A 76 8.93 -16.06 2.98
N HIS A 77 8.35 -15.98 4.17
CA HIS A 77 8.91 -16.63 5.36
C HIS A 77 8.92 -18.14 5.20
N ASP A 78 7.79 -18.73 4.81
CA ASP A 78 7.62 -20.17 4.61
C ASP A 78 8.57 -20.69 3.51
N ALA A 79 8.73 -19.93 2.42
CA ALA A 79 9.67 -20.27 1.35
C ALA A 79 11.13 -20.26 1.85
N LYS A 80 11.53 -19.24 2.63
CA LYS A 80 12.87 -19.17 3.23
C LYS A 80 13.13 -20.32 4.19
N THR A 81 12.18 -20.61 5.07
CA THR A 81 12.29 -21.74 6.00
C THR A 81 12.45 -23.06 5.27
N THR A 82 11.72 -23.27 4.17
CA THR A 82 11.81 -24.47 3.35
C THR A 82 13.20 -24.63 2.72
N ILE A 83 13.73 -23.56 2.11
CA ILE A 83 15.06 -23.55 1.50
C ILE A 83 16.15 -23.75 2.57
N ASP A 84 16.05 -23.10 3.72
CA ASP A 84 17.03 -23.24 4.79
C ASP A 84 17.02 -24.64 5.42
N THR A 85 15.84 -25.25 5.54
CA THR A 85 15.71 -26.66 5.96
C THR A 85 16.38 -27.58 4.94
N LEU A 86 16.13 -27.38 3.64
CA LEU A 86 16.77 -28.17 2.59
C LEU A 86 18.31 -28.02 2.61
N ARG A 87 18.82 -26.80 2.81
CA ARG A 87 20.27 -26.56 2.98
C ARG A 87 20.83 -27.30 4.19
N ALA A 88 20.11 -27.33 5.32
CA ALA A 88 20.52 -28.04 6.52
C ALA A 88 20.52 -29.56 6.31
N ASP A 89 19.51 -30.09 5.62
CA ASP A 89 19.40 -31.51 5.29
C ASP A 89 20.51 -31.96 4.33
N VAL A 90 20.89 -31.12 3.37
CA VAL A 90 22.02 -31.38 2.48
C VAL A 90 23.35 -31.33 3.23
N ARG A 91 23.56 -30.34 4.11
CA ARG A 91 24.79 -30.25 4.92
C ARG A 91 24.95 -31.41 5.89
N SER A 92 23.84 -31.90 6.44
CA SER A 92 23.84 -33.05 7.35
C SER A 92 23.91 -34.40 6.62
N GLY A 93 23.77 -34.40 5.29
CA GLY A 93 23.69 -35.62 4.47
C GLY A 93 22.37 -36.38 4.63
N ALA A 94 21.35 -35.79 5.26
CA ALA A 94 20.00 -36.35 5.31
C ALA A 94 19.36 -36.38 3.92
N VAL A 95 19.74 -35.43 3.06
CA VAL A 95 19.37 -35.37 1.64
C VAL A 95 20.64 -35.29 0.80
N SER A 96 20.81 -36.22 -0.14
CA SER A 96 21.91 -36.21 -1.11
C SER A 96 21.37 -36.03 -2.52
N LEU A 97 21.93 -35.08 -3.27
CA LEU A 97 21.64 -34.92 -4.69
C LEU A 97 22.51 -35.88 -5.51
N SER A 98 21.90 -36.58 -6.47
CA SER A 98 22.61 -37.46 -7.40
C SER A 98 22.34 -37.07 -8.84
N ILE A 99 23.39 -37.09 -9.67
CA ILE A 99 23.28 -36.86 -11.11
C ILE A 99 23.55 -38.18 -11.82
N ALA A 100 22.75 -38.44 -12.86
CA ALA A 100 23.00 -39.53 -13.79
C ALA A 100 24.28 -39.25 -14.58
N THR A 101 25.26 -40.12 -14.43
CA THR A 101 26.54 -40.06 -15.12
C THR A 101 26.71 -41.24 -16.07
N ARG A 102 27.38 -40.97 -17.20
CA ARG A 102 27.78 -42.03 -18.13
C ARG A 102 29.17 -42.48 -17.74
N ALA A 103 29.31 -43.72 -17.28
CA ALA A 103 30.62 -44.30 -17.04
C ALA A 103 31.37 -44.47 -18.38
N LEU A 104 32.54 -43.83 -18.50
CA LEU A 104 33.47 -44.13 -19.59
C LEU A 104 34.16 -45.46 -19.26
N ARG A 105 33.79 -46.55 -19.94
CA ARG A 105 34.53 -47.82 -19.83
C ARG A 105 35.93 -47.61 -20.41
N ALA A 106 36.93 -47.41 -19.56
CA ALA A 106 38.33 -47.51 -19.98
C ALA A 106 38.61 -48.96 -20.40
N GLY A 107 38.68 -49.21 -21.72
CA GLY A 107 39.16 -50.46 -22.29
C GLY A 107 38.13 -51.46 -22.83
N ALA A 108 36.83 -51.15 -22.90
CA ALA A 108 35.86 -52.05 -23.52
C ALA A 108 35.64 -51.71 -25.00
N ALA A 109 35.80 -52.72 -25.86
CA ALA A 109 35.42 -52.68 -27.27
C ALA A 109 34.01 -52.11 -27.45
N SER A 110 33.83 -51.38 -28.55
CA SER A 110 32.62 -50.65 -28.97
C SER A 110 31.33 -51.21 -28.36
N PRO A 111 30.55 -50.42 -27.60
CA PRO A 111 29.24 -50.87 -27.14
C PRO A 111 28.35 -51.17 -28.35
N ASP A 112 27.65 -52.30 -28.31
CA ASP A 112 26.59 -52.62 -29.25
C ASP A 112 25.53 -51.50 -29.22
N PRO A 113 25.21 -50.83 -30.34
CA PRO A 113 24.26 -49.73 -30.38
C PRO A 113 22.84 -50.11 -29.91
N GLY A 114 22.53 -51.41 -29.72
CA GLY A 114 21.27 -51.90 -29.17
C GLY A 114 21.21 -52.03 -27.64
N THR A 115 22.34 -51.98 -26.93
CA THR A 115 22.34 -52.00 -25.45
C THR A 115 22.27 -50.58 -24.91
N GLY A 116 21.11 -50.21 -24.36
CA GLY A 116 20.90 -48.92 -23.72
C GLY A 116 21.98 -48.58 -22.70
N TYR A 117 22.21 -47.28 -22.50
CA TYR A 117 23.23 -46.80 -21.56
C TYR A 117 22.93 -47.33 -20.15
N ILE A 118 23.92 -47.95 -19.50
CA ILE A 118 23.85 -48.26 -18.07
C ILE A 118 23.96 -46.90 -17.35
N GLU A 119 22.84 -46.45 -16.77
CA GLU A 119 22.80 -45.24 -15.95
C GLU A 119 23.57 -45.49 -14.65
N THR A 120 24.78 -44.95 -14.55
CA THR A 120 25.49 -44.86 -13.28
C THR A 120 25.06 -43.55 -12.61
N ARG A 121 24.90 -43.51 -11.29
CA ARG A 121 24.62 -42.26 -10.57
C ARG A 121 25.81 -41.86 -9.74
N SER A 122 26.15 -40.57 -9.76
CA SER A 122 27.19 -39.99 -8.92
C SER A 122 26.55 -39.00 -7.95
N GLU A 123 26.85 -39.19 -6.67
CA GLU A 123 26.42 -38.26 -5.62
C GLU A 123 27.22 -36.96 -5.71
N LEU A 124 26.54 -35.85 -5.49
CA LEU A 124 27.16 -34.54 -5.47
C LEU A 124 27.79 -34.31 -4.10
N MET A 125 28.91 -33.60 -4.10
CA MET A 125 29.45 -33.05 -2.86
C MET A 125 28.42 -32.08 -2.25
N PRO A 126 28.27 -32.05 -0.91
CA PRO A 126 27.32 -31.17 -0.24
C PRO A 126 27.48 -29.70 -0.65
N GLU A 127 28.72 -29.23 -0.87
CA GLU A 127 29.01 -27.87 -1.30
C GLU A 127 28.45 -27.57 -2.69
N ALA A 128 28.64 -28.48 -3.65
CA ALA A 128 28.10 -28.35 -5.01
C ALA A 128 26.57 -28.48 -5.03
N ALA A 129 26.00 -29.30 -4.16
CA ALA A 129 24.56 -29.43 -3.99
C ALA A 129 23.93 -28.13 -3.45
N ILE A 130 24.58 -27.47 -2.48
CA ILE A 130 24.15 -26.17 -1.94
C ILE A 130 24.22 -25.08 -3.01
N GLU A 131 25.30 -25.04 -3.81
CA GLU A 131 25.43 -24.07 -4.90
C GLU A 131 24.28 -24.17 -5.91
N LEU A 132 23.87 -25.40 -6.27
CA LEU A 132 22.71 -25.61 -7.15
C LEU A 132 21.38 -25.16 -6.50
N ILE A 133 21.22 -25.39 -5.19
CA ILE A 133 20.05 -24.91 -4.44
C ILE A 133 20.02 -23.38 -4.43
N ASP A 134 21.17 -22.73 -4.26
CA ASP A 134 21.27 -21.26 -4.24
C ASP A 134 20.94 -20.66 -5.61
N ILE A 135 21.41 -21.26 -6.71
CA ILE A 135 21.03 -20.85 -8.07
C ILE A 135 19.52 -20.97 -8.29
N ALA A 136 18.91 -22.06 -7.82
CA ALA A 136 17.47 -22.26 -7.94
C ALA A 136 16.69 -21.25 -7.08
N ALA A 137 17.15 -20.98 -5.86
CA ALA A 137 16.55 -19.98 -4.98
C ALA A 137 16.60 -18.57 -5.59
N ASP A 138 17.74 -18.17 -6.14
CA ASP A 138 17.89 -16.88 -6.85
C ASP A 138 16.97 -16.81 -8.07
N GLY A 139 16.81 -17.91 -8.80
CA GLY A 139 15.88 -18.02 -9.92
C GLY A 139 14.42 -17.84 -9.50
N ASP A 140 14.01 -18.49 -8.41
CA ASP A 140 12.66 -18.35 -7.85
C ASP A 140 12.38 -16.91 -7.40
N ASP A 141 13.36 -16.25 -6.77
CA ASP A 141 13.26 -14.85 -6.36
C ASP A 141 13.12 -13.92 -7.57
N ALA A 142 13.89 -14.14 -8.64
CA ALA A 142 13.76 -13.39 -9.88
C ALA A 142 12.36 -13.56 -10.53
N VAL A 143 11.79 -14.77 -10.49
CA VAL A 143 10.42 -15.03 -10.97
C VAL A 143 9.38 -14.31 -10.12
N ARG A 144 9.53 -14.30 -8.79
CA ARG A 144 8.64 -13.55 -7.88
C ARG A 144 8.69 -12.06 -8.18
N ASP A 145 9.88 -11.49 -8.34
CA ASP A 145 10.07 -10.07 -8.66
C ASP A 145 9.42 -9.70 -10.00
N LEU A 146 9.57 -10.55 -11.01
CA LEU A 146 8.95 -10.34 -12.32
C LEU A 146 7.42 -10.37 -12.22
N ASN A 147 6.87 -11.32 -11.48
CA ASN A 147 5.41 -11.41 -11.26
C ASN A 147 4.88 -10.19 -10.50
N ALA A 148 5.63 -9.70 -9.50
CA ALA A 148 5.28 -8.46 -8.80
C ALA A 148 5.31 -7.25 -9.75
N CYS A 149 6.26 -7.19 -10.69
CA CYS A 149 6.33 -6.17 -11.72
C CYS A 149 5.11 -6.22 -12.66
N ILE A 150 4.76 -7.42 -13.15
CA ILE A 150 3.58 -7.65 -14.00
C ILE A 150 2.30 -7.21 -13.29
N ALA A 151 2.13 -7.58 -12.02
CA ALA A 151 0.96 -7.20 -11.23
C ALA A 151 0.82 -5.67 -11.11
N LYS A 152 1.93 -4.95 -10.86
CA LYS A 152 1.94 -3.48 -10.82
C LYS A 152 1.60 -2.87 -12.18
N TYR A 153 2.16 -3.40 -13.26
CA TYR A 153 1.84 -2.94 -14.61
C TYR A 153 0.35 -3.15 -14.94
N ASP A 154 -0.18 -4.34 -14.65
CA ASP A 154 -1.59 -4.67 -14.91
C ASP A 154 -2.54 -3.79 -14.09
N ALA A 155 -2.17 -3.44 -12.85
CA ALA A 155 -2.93 -2.49 -12.04
C ALA A 155 -3.03 -1.11 -12.73
N VAL A 156 -1.91 -0.58 -13.24
CA VAL A 156 -1.90 0.70 -13.98
C VAL A 156 -2.65 0.59 -15.31
N ARG A 157 -2.50 -0.52 -16.04
CA ARG A 157 -3.19 -0.73 -17.30
C ARG A 157 -4.71 -0.68 -17.13
N ARG A 158 -5.24 -1.31 -16.08
CA ARG A 158 -6.68 -1.32 -15.76
C ARG A 158 -7.21 0.06 -15.35
N THR A 159 -6.38 0.92 -14.78
CA THR A 159 -6.81 2.29 -14.41
C THR A 159 -6.76 3.25 -15.58
N VAL A 160 -5.82 3.08 -16.51
CA VAL A 160 -5.66 3.95 -17.69
C VAL A 160 -6.56 3.55 -18.85
N ASN A 161 -6.81 2.25 -19.05
CA ASN A 161 -7.67 1.73 -20.12
C ASN A 161 -8.70 0.74 -19.53
N PRO A 162 -9.81 1.24 -18.94
CA PRO A 162 -10.82 0.41 -18.29
C PRO A 162 -11.60 -0.47 -19.26
#